data_AF-A0A250VUN8-F1
#
_entry.id   AF-A0A250VUN8-F1
#
_cell.length_a   1.000
_cell.length_b   1.000
_cell.length_c   1.000
_cell.angle_alpha   90.00
_cell.angle_beta   90.00
_cell.angle_gamma   90.00
#
_symmetry.space_group_name_H-M   'P 1'
#
loop_
_entity.id
_entity.type
_entity.pdbx_description
1 polymer ?
#
loop_
_entity_poly.entity_id
_entity_poly.type
_entity_poly.pdbx_seq_one_letter_code
_entity_poly.pdbx_strand_id
1 'polypeptide(L)' 'MDLDLAPTNINNVRIKLKRLARRGSLTEPEPGLFTLPRP' A
#
# COMPACT_ATOMS: atom_id res chain seq x y z
N MET A 1 -11.78 -1.90 12.82
CA MET A 1 -11.76 -3.02 11.86
C MET A 1 -10.41 -3.68 12.00
N ASP A 2 -10.32 -4.71 12.85
CA ASP A 2 -9.09 -5.50 12.97
C ASP A 2 -9.12 -6.51 11.83
N LEU A 3 -8.43 -6.20 10.73
CA LEU A 3 -8.23 -7.19 9.68
C LEU A 3 -7.18 -8.15 10.21
N ASP A 4 -7.60 -9.39 10.46
CA ASP A 4 -6.72 -10.49 10.82
C ASP A 4 -5.82 -10.81 9.60
N LEU A 5 -4.77 -10.00 9.47
CA LEU A 5 -3.85 -10.00 8.35
C LEU A 5 -2.85 -11.13 8.61
N ALA A 6 -3.25 -12.36 8.29
CA ALA A 6 -2.30 -13.46 8.18
C ALA A 6 -1.06 -12.97 7.37
N PRO A 7 0.18 -13.38 7.73
CA PRO A 7 1.40 -12.83 7.12
C PRO A 7 1.40 -12.84 5.59
N THR A 8 0.78 -13.86 4.99
CA THR A 8 0.56 -14.00 3.54
C THR A 8 -0.29 -12.86 2.96
N ASN A 9 -1.32 -12.44 3.70
CA ASN A 9 -2.21 -11.35 3.31
C ASN A 9 -1.49 -9.99 3.38
N ILE A 10 -0.60 -9.78 4.36
CA ILE A 10 0.23 -8.57 4.45
C ILE A 10 1.10 -8.42 3.19
N ASN A 11 1.75 -9.49 2.75
CA ASN A 11 2.58 -9.48 1.55
C ASN A 11 1.74 -9.17 0.30
N ASN A 12 0.55 -9.78 0.18
CA ASN A 12 -0.37 -9.52 -0.92
C ASN A 12 -0.85 -8.06 -0.93
N VAL A 13 -1.16 -7.50 0.24
CA VAL A 13 -1.56 -6.09 0.39
C VAL A 13 -0.39 -5.17 0.02
N ARG A 14 0.83 -5.45 0.49
CA ARG A 14 2.03 -4.67 0.13
C ARG A 14 2.28 -4.67 -1.38
N ILE A 15 2.16 -5.81 -2.04
CA ILE A 15 2.29 -5.92 -3.51
C ILE A 15 1.24 -5.05 -4.20
N LYS A 16 -0.01 -5.07 -3.74
CA LYS A 16 -1.08 -4.25 -4.29
C LYS A 16 -0.81 -2.76 -4.11
N LEU A 17 -0.38 -2.34 -2.92
CA LEU A 17 -0.05 -0.93 -2.64
C LEU A 17 1.12 -0.44 -3.50
N LYS A 18 2.20 -1.22 -3.63
CA LYS A 18 3.33 -0.92 -4.53
C LYS A 18 2.89 -0.77 -5.99
N ARG A 19 1.97 -1.61 -6.47
CA ARG A 19 1.42 -1.51 -7.83
C ARG A 19 0.62 -0.23 -8.04
N LEU A 20 -0.18 0.18 -7.05
CA LEU A 20 -0.94 1.43 -7.10
C LEU A 20 -0.01 2.65 -7.05
N ALA A 21 1.04 2.60 -6.23
CA ALA A 21 2.06 3.64 -6.19
C ALA A 21 2.79 3.80 -7.53
N ARG A 22 3.19 2.68 -8.15
CA ARG A 22 3.80 2.68 -9.49
C ARG A 22 2.89 3.26 -10.58
N ARG A 23 1.57 3.19 -10.40
CA ARG A 23 0.57 3.76 -11.32
C ARG A 23 0.26 5.24 -11.05
N GLY A 24 0.84 5.84 -10.00
CA GLY A 24 0.60 7.22 -9.62
C GLY A 24 -0.72 7.45 -8.87
N SER A 25 -1.46 6.39 -8.54
CA SER A 25 -2.70 6.51 -7.73
C SER A 25 -2.39 6.68 -6.24
N LEU A 26 -1.24 6.19 -5.80
CA LEU A 26 -0.69 6.41 -4.47
C LEU A 26 0.70 7.05 -4.61
N THR A 27 1.12 7.74 -3.57
CA THR A 27 2.51 8.15 -3.38
C THR A 27 3.11 7.35 -2.24
N GLU A 28 4.41 7.10 -2.32
CA GLU A 28 5.17 6.44 -1.25
C GLU A 28 6.31 7.38 -0.84
N PRO A 29 6.04 8.41 -0.02
CA PRO A 29 7.06 9.38 0.37
C PRO A 29 8.17 8.75 1.22
N GLU A 30 7.83 7.70 1.97
CA GLU A 30 8.77 6.93 2.78
C GLU A 30 8.54 5.43 2.54
N PRO A 31 9.56 4.57 2.63
CA PRO A 31 9.42 3.14 2.42
C PRO A 31 8.33 2.53 3.31
N GLY A 32 7.27 1.99 2.68
CA GLY A 32 6.15 1.37 3.39
C GLY A 32 5.04 2.33 3.84
N LEU A 33 5.22 3.64 3.72
CA LEU A 33 4.18 4.64 3.95
C LEU A 33 3.50 4.97 2.63
N PHE A 34 2.25 4.55 2.45
CA PHE A 34 1.47 4.86 1.26
C PHE A 34 0.44 5.95 1.57
N THR A 35 0.44 7.02 0.78
CA THR A 35 -0.52 8.11 0.92
C THR A 35 -1.24 8.38 -0.40
N LEU A 36 -2.41 9.00 -0.33
CA LEU A 36 -3.11 9.49 -1.52
C LEU A 36 -2.45 10.82 -1.93
N PRO A 37 -2.17 11.02 -3.23
CA PRO A 37 -1.75 12.34 -3.71
C PRO A 37 -2.87 13.34 -3.41
N ARG A 38 -2.50 14.48 -2.81
CA ARG A 38 -3.44 15.57 -2.60
C ARG A 38 -3.72 16.28 -3.94
N PRO A 39 -4.96 16.77 -4.17
CA PRO A 39 -5.26 17.61 -5.32
C PRO A 39 -4.37 18.85 -5.40
#